data_AF-A0A7T3T2L5-F1
#
_entry.id   AF-A0A7T3T2L5-F1
#
_cell.length_a   1.000
_cell.length_b   1.000
_cell.length_c   1.000
_cell.angle_alpha   90.00
_cell.angle_beta   90.00
_cell.angle_gamma   90.00
#
_symmetry.space_group_name_H-M   'P 1'
#
loop_
_entity.id
_entity.type
_entity.pdbx_description
1 polymer ?
#
loop_
_entity_poly.entity_id
_entity_poly.type
_entity_poly.pdbx_seq_one_letter_code
_entity_poly.pdbx_strand_id
1 'polypeptide(L)' 'MQSAIEEDVQQLVKDAVNQSVSDIHLLPVSQQYVLYFRQFGKMQFYAEKPLDWGKLTVYNNIYNPRSF' A
#
# COMPACT_ATOMS: atom_id res chain seq x y z
N MET A 1 14.84 10.56 -10.41
CA MET A 1 14.02 11.27 -9.41
C MET A 1 12.86 10.35 -9.14
N GLN A 2 12.79 9.81 -7.93
CA GLN A 2 11.73 8.87 -7.55
C GLN A 2 10.44 9.68 -7.29
N SER A 3 9.29 9.15 -7.70
CA SER A 3 8.02 9.84 -7.43
C SER A 3 7.66 9.74 -5.95
N ALA A 4 6.99 10.76 -5.40
CA ALA A 4 6.52 10.74 -4.00
C ALA A 4 5.66 9.50 -3.68
N ILE A 5 4.96 8.94 -4.67
CA ILE A 5 4.15 7.73 -4.53
C ILE A 5 5.01 6.48 -4.43
N GLU A 6 6.09 6.38 -5.21
CA GLU A 6 7.04 5.27 -5.10
C GLU A 6 7.77 5.30 -3.75
N GLU A 7 8.11 6.48 -3.23
CA GLU A 7 8.69 6.63 -1.88
C GLU A 7 7.69 6.18 -0.80
N ASP A 8 6.42 6.60 -0.91
CA ASP A 8 5.34 6.19 -0.01
C ASP A 8 5.11 4.67 -0.03
N VAL A 9 5.12 4.05 -1.21
CA VAL A 9 4.93 2.59 -1.36
C VAL A 9 6.14 1.83 -0.82
N GLN A 10 7.36 2.32 -1.04
CA GLN A 10 8.55 1.71 -0.44
C GLN A 10 8.52 1.80 1.08
N GLN A 11 8.06 2.92 1.64
CA GLN A 11 7.92 3.07 3.08
C GLN A 11 6.86 2.09 3.63
N LEU A 12 5.70 1.99 2.97
CA LEU A 12 4.66 1.01 3.30
C LEU A 12 5.20 -0.43 3.35
N VAL A 13 5.99 -0.84 2.35
CA VAL A 13 6.59 -2.18 2.29
C VAL A 13 7.64 -2.37 3.39
N LYS A 14 8.50 -1.37 3.63
CA LYS A 14 9.48 -1.43 4.73
C LYS A 14 8.80 -1.62 6.09
N ASP A 15 7.72 -0.89 6.33
CA ASP A 15 6.98 -0.98 7.58
C ASP A 15 6.31 -2.35 7.75
N ALA A 16 5.74 -2.90 6.68
CA ALA A 16 5.17 -4.25 6.68
C ALA A 16 6.22 -5.33 6.99
N VAL A 17 7.40 -5.24 6.37
CA VAL A 17 8.52 -6.17 6.62
C VAL A 17 9.01 -6.06 8.05
N ASN A 18 9.24 -4.84 8.55
CA ASN A 18 9.70 -4.59 9.92
C ASN A 18 8.71 -5.12 10.97
N GLN A 19 7.42 -5.15 10.63
CA GLN A 19 6.35 -5.63 11.52
C GLN A 19 6.00 -7.12 11.31
N SER A 20 6.74 -7.85 10.46
CA SER A 20 6.44 -9.26 10.14
C SER A 20 4.99 -9.48 9.67
N VAL A 21 4.51 -8.56 8.84
CA VAL A 21 3.17 -8.59 8.26
C VAL A 21 3.11 -9.62 7.14
N SER A 22 2.06 -10.43 7.10
CA SER A 22 1.87 -11.44 6.05
C SER A 22 1.24 -10.87 4.80
N ASP A 23 0.31 -9.92 4.97
CA ASP A 23 -0.48 -9.34 3.88
C ASP A 23 -0.71 -7.84 4.12
N ILE A 24 -0.60 -7.05 3.05
CA ILE A 24 -1.02 -5.66 3.02
C ILE A 24 -2.32 -5.58 2.24
N HIS A 25 -3.40 -5.16 2.89
CA HIS A 25 -4.71 -5.01 2.27
C HIS A 25 -4.98 -3.54 1.95
N LEU A 26 -5.29 -3.25 0.69
CA LEU A 26 -5.73 -1.93 0.23
C LEU A 26 -7.21 -2.02 -0.10
N LEU A 27 -8.07 -1.47 0.76
CA LEU A 27 -9.52 -1.58 0.60
C LEU A 27 -10.10 -0.22 0.17
N PRO A 28 -10.68 -0.11 -1.04
CA PRO A 28 -11.38 1.10 -1.43
C PRO A 28 -12.68 1.25 -0.62
N VAL A 29 -12.87 2.41 -0.02
CA VAL A 29 -14.11 2.88 0.59
C VAL A 29 -14.47 4.24 -0.02
N SER A 30 -15.71 4.70 0.13
CA SER A 30 -16.35 5.75 -0.69
C SER A 30 -15.45 6.91 -1.17
N GLN A 31 -14.54 7.42 -0.34
CA GLN A 31 -13.65 8.56 -0.70
C GLN A 31 -12.16 8.31 -0.43
N GLN A 32 -11.76 7.09 -0.07
CA GLN A 32 -10.37 6.79 0.30
C GLN A 32 -10.05 5.30 0.20
N TYR A 33 -8.78 4.95 0.24
CA TYR A 33 -8.32 3.61 0.56
C TYR A 33 -8.02 3.51 2.05
N VAL A 34 -8.50 2.44 2.67
CA VAL A 34 -8.08 2.05 4.02
C VAL A 34 -7.09 0.91 3.89
N LEU A 35 -5.93 1.10 4.51
CA LEU A 35 -4.83 0.14 4.50
C LEU A 35 -4.84 -0.63 5.81
N TYR A 36 -4.74 -1.95 5.70
CA TYR A 36 -4.59 -2.84 6.83
C TYR A 36 -3.39 -3.74 6.66
N PHE A 37 -2.73 -4.04 7.78
CA PHE A 37 -1.73 -5.10 7.88
C PHE A 37 -2.36 -6.34 8.49
N ARG A 38 -2.14 -7.50 7.88
CA ARG A 38 -2.42 -8.78 8.52
C ARG A 38 -1.20 -9.24 9.30
N GLN A 39 -1.34 -9.33 10.61
CA GLN A 39 -0.28 -9.80 11.51
C GLN A 39 -0.86 -10.88 12.44
N PHE A 40 -0.24 -12.06 12.45
CA PHE A 40 -0.69 -13.20 13.26
C PHE A 40 -2.19 -13.53 13.12
N GLY A 41 -2.70 -13.46 11.87
CA GLY A 41 -4.10 -13.74 11.55
C GLY A 41 -5.10 -12.63 11.88
N LYS A 42 -4.63 -11.47 12.39
CA LYS A 42 -5.48 -10.32 12.72
C LYS A 42 -5.23 -9.16 11.78
N MET A 43 -6.31 -8.49 11.39
CA MET A 43 -6.26 -7.24 10.63
C MET A 43 -6.00 -6.07 11.59
N GLN A 44 -4.96 -5.30 11.31
CA GLN A 44 -4.61 -4.09 12.05
C GLN A 44 -4.68 -2.90 11.11
N PHE A 45 -5.34 -1.83 11.54
CA PHE A 45 -5.38 -0.59 10.78
C PHE A 45 -3.98 0.00 10.66
N TYR A 46 -3.61 0.41 9.45
CA TYR A 46 -2.32 1.06 9.17
C TYR A 46 -2.51 2.54 8.85
N ALA A 47 -3.27 2.85 7.81
CA ALA A 47 -3.44 4.23 7.34
C ALA A 47 -4.68 4.39 6.45
N GLU A 48 -5.07 5.65 6.24
CA GLU A 48 -5.99 6.05 5.19
C GLU A 48 -5.23 6.83 4.11
N LYS A 49 -5.57 6.58 2.85
CA LYS A 49 -4.94 7.25 1.70
C LYS A 49 -6.00 7.75 0.73
N PRO A 50 -5.83 8.92 0.09
CA PRO A 50 -6.78 9.42 -0.91
C PRO A 50 -6.98 8.43 -2.07
N LEU A 51 -8.14 8.48 -2.72
CA LEU A 51 -8.44 7.62 -3.89
C LEU A 51 -7.38 7.72 -4.98
N ASP A 52 -6.86 8.92 -5.25
CA ASP A 52 -5.88 9.13 -6.33
C ASP A 52 -4.52 8.51 -6.01
N TRP A 53 -4.15 8.46 -4.73
CA TRP A 53 -2.97 7.71 -4.29
C TRP A 53 -3.13 6.23 -4.59
N GLY A 54 -4.27 5.64 -4.21
CA GLY A 54 -4.51 4.21 -4.42
C GLY A 54 -4.65 3.85 -5.89
N LYS A 55 -5.27 4.70 -6.71
CA LYS A 55 -5.30 4.54 -8.17
C LYS A 55 -3.89 4.47 -8.73
N LEU A 56 -3.02 5.42 -8.40
CA LEU A 56 -1.66 5.47 -8.92
C LEU A 56 -0.82 4.27 -8.43
N THR A 57 -0.98 3.86 -7.18
CA THR A 57 -0.31 2.66 -6.65
C THR A 57 -0.76 1.40 -7.38
N VAL A 58 -2.06 1.19 -7.58
CA VAL A 58 -2.58 -0.01 -8.24
C VAL A 58 -2.27 0.01 -9.75
N TYR A 59 -2.48 1.13 -10.44
CA TYR A 59 -2.28 1.22 -11.89
C TYR A 59 -0.80 1.12 -12.28
N ASN A 60 0.10 1.80 -11.54
CA ASN A 60 1.52 1.79 -11.89
C ASN A 60 2.16 0.42 -11.65
N ASN A 61 1.71 -0.33 -10.64
CA ASN A 61 2.24 -1.66 -10.34
C ASN A 61 1.66 -2.78 -11.24
N ILE A 62 0.48 -2.58 -11.84
CA ILE A 62 -0.14 -3.59 -12.73
C ILE A 62 0.29 -3.42 -14.19
N TYR A 63 0.59 -2.21 -14.64
CA TYR A 63 0.83 -1.93 -16.07
C TYR A 63 2.25 -1.48 -16.44
N ASN A 64 3.19 -1.40 -15.48
CA ASN A 64 4.59 -1.10 -15.79
C ASN A 64 5.49 -2.34 -15.60
N PRO A 65 5.84 -3.09 -16.66
CA PRO A 65 6.60 -4.34 -16.57
C PRO A 65 8.09 -4.16 -16.21
N ARG A 66 8.52 -2.95 -15.78
CA ARG A 66 9.90 -2.66 -15.37
C ARG A 66 10.11 -2.64 -13.85
N SER A 67 9.09 -3.02 -13.07
CA SER A 67 9.11 -2.96 -11.60
C SER A 67 9.33 -4.35 -10.98
N PHE A 68 10.33 -5.10 -11.45
CA PHE A 68 11.01 -6.19 -10.72
C PHE A 68 12.45 -6.29 -11.21
#